data_AF-A0A1D2QKW7-F1
#
_entry.id   AF-A0A1D2QKW7-F1
#
_cell.length_a   1.000
_cell.length_b   1.000
_cell.length_c   1.000
_cell.angle_alpha   90.00
_cell.angle_beta   90.00
_cell.angle_gamma   90.00
#
_symmetry.space_group_name_H-M   'P 1'
#
loop_
_entity.id
_entity.type
_entity.pdbx_description
1 polymer ?
#
loop_
_entity_poly.entity_id
_entity_poly.type
_entity_poly.pdbx_seq_one_letter_code
_entity_poly.pdbx_strand_id
1 'polypeptide(L)'
;MSQPGPTTKTETESTFLDSIQFLTGKNPNLGSFLLVVGMVTCVFIALFQFTLPAPISNLLTIGVVLVTVTSAIFASLLDTLGYFDRNTTVAPTGVDDQ
;
A
#
# COMPACT_ATOMS: atom_id res chain seq x y z
N MET A 1 -5.17 19.06 46.42
CA MET A 1 -5.46 17.71 45.90
C MET A 1 -5.25 17.76 44.40
N SER A 2 -4.20 17.11 43.91
CA SER A 2 -3.87 17.08 42.49
C SER A 2 -4.39 15.79 41.88
N GLN A 3 -5.22 15.86 40.83
CA GLN A 3 -5.14 14.91 39.72
C GLN A 3 -5.81 15.50 38.45
N PRO A 4 -5.09 15.61 37.32
CA PRO A 4 -5.64 15.95 36.02
C PRO A 4 -6.13 14.66 35.32
N GLY A 5 -7.28 14.70 34.66
CA GLY A 5 -7.75 13.60 33.81
C GLY A 5 -7.52 13.93 32.33
N PRO A 6 -6.76 13.11 31.57
CA PRO A 6 -6.78 13.16 30.12
C PRO A 6 -7.40 11.87 29.57
N THR A 7 -8.72 11.87 29.33
CA THR A 7 -9.40 10.79 28.60
C THR A 7 -9.90 11.30 27.26
N THR A 8 -9.00 11.46 26.29
CA THR A 8 -9.35 11.80 24.90
C THR A 8 -8.35 11.22 23.90
N LYS A 9 -7.83 10.00 24.12
CA LYS A 9 -6.85 9.39 23.20
C LYS A 9 -7.24 8.02 22.61
N THR A 10 -8.30 7.39 23.08
CA THR A 10 -8.58 5.97 22.73
C THR A 10 -9.51 5.79 21.52
N GLU A 11 -10.41 6.73 21.23
CA GLU A 11 -11.37 6.58 20.12
C GLU A 11 -10.76 6.80 18.72
N THR A 12 -9.76 7.69 18.61
CA THR A 12 -9.08 7.95 17.33
C THR A 12 -8.19 6.78 16.91
N GLU A 13 -7.59 6.07 17.86
CA GLU A 13 -6.70 4.94 17.59
C GLU A 13 -7.47 3.74 17.04
N SER A 14 -8.68 3.44 17.55
CA SER A 14 -9.51 2.36 17.03
C SER A 14 -9.95 2.56 15.59
N THR A 15 -10.34 3.79 15.19
CA THR A 15 -10.76 4.07 13.80
C THR A 15 -9.57 4.07 12.82
N PHE A 16 -8.39 4.47 13.29
CA PHE A 16 -7.17 4.43 12.48
C PHE A 16 -6.71 2.99 12.24
N LEU A 17 -6.77 2.12 13.26
CA LEU A 17 -6.44 0.70 13.12
C LEU A 17 -7.48 -0.08 12.29
N ASP A 18 -8.77 0.28 12.38
CA ASP A 18 -9.85 -0.28 11.55
C ASP A 18 -9.69 0.13 10.07
N SER A 19 -9.15 1.33 9.81
CA SER A 19 -8.80 1.79 8.45
C SER A 19 -7.58 1.05 7.87
N ILE A 20 -6.67 0.52 8.69
CA ILE A 20 -5.56 -0.34 8.26
C ILE A 20 -6.07 -1.75 7.91
N GLN A 21 -7.11 -2.23 8.59
CA GLN A 21 -7.78 -3.50 8.24
C GLN A 21 -8.45 -3.45 6.86
N PHE A 22 -8.91 -2.26 6.43
CA PHE A 22 -9.48 -2.02 5.09
C PHE A 22 -8.43 -2.09 3.97
N LEU A 23 -7.20 -1.60 4.21
CA LEU A 23 -6.06 -1.76 3.28
C LEU A 23 -5.49 -3.19 3.23
N THR A 24 -5.92 -4.07 4.14
CA THR A 24 -5.46 -5.47 4.27
C THR A 24 -6.50 -6.48 3.75
N GLY A 25 -7.62 -6.03 3.16
CA GLY A 25 -8.75 -6.90 2.78
C GLY A 25 -8.32 -8.20 2.09
N LYS A 26 -8.87 -9.35 2.54
CA LYS A 26 -8.74 -10.77 2.10
C LYS A 26 -7.36 -11.30 1.65
N ASN A 27 -6.57 -10.55 0.89
CA ASN A 27 -5.26 -10.88 0.32
C ASN A 27 -4.16 -9.96 0.90
N PRO A 28 -3.44 -10.39 1.96
CA PRO A 28 -2.42 -9.58 2.62
C PRO A 28 -1.26 -9.15 1.69
N ASN A 29 -1.00 -9.88 0.60
CA ASN A 29 0.03 -9.54 -0.38
C ASN A 29 -0.28 -8.25 -1.14
N LEU A 30 -1.55 -8.00 -1.48
CA LEU A 30 -1.92 -6.79 -2.24
C LEU A 30 -1.86 -5.53 -1.37
N GLY A 31 -2.29 -5.64 -0.11
CA GLY A 31 -2.14 -4.57 0.88
C GLY A 31 -0.69 -4.16 1.09
N SER A 32 0.23 -5.13 1.23
CA SER A 32 1.67 -4.87 1.33
C SER A 32 2.25 -4.25 0.05
N PHE A 33 1.81 -4.68 -1.13
CA PHE A 33 2.25 -4.10 -2.40
C PHE A 33 1.83 -2.62 -2.51
N LEU A 34 0.56 -2.31 -2.23
CA LEU A 34 0.06 -0.93 -2.21
C LEU A 34 0.77 -0.06 -1.18
N LEU A 35 1.10 -0.61 -0.01
CA LEU A 35 1.85 0.09 1.03
C LEU A 35 3.25 0.48 0.54
N VAL A 36 4.00 -0.47 -0.05
CA VAL A 36 5.34 -0.22 -0.58
C VAL A 36 5.29 0.81 -1.71
N VAL A 37 4.36 0.64 -2.65
CA VAL A 37 4.16 1.59 -3.76
C VAL A 37 3.85 2.99 -3.22
N GLY A 38 2.96 3.11 -2.23
CA GLY A 38 2.64 4.39 -1.60
C GLY A 38 3.85 5.06 -0.93
N MET A 39 4.67 4.28 -0.21
CA MET A 39 5.90 4.78 0.41
C MET A 39 6.92 5.25 -0.64
N VAL A 40 7.17 4.45 -1.68
CA VAL A 40 8.09 4.81 -2.78
C VAL A 40 7.63 6.10 -3.46
N THR A 41 6.33 6.24 -3.73
CA THR A 41 5.76 7.46 -4.31
C THR A 41 5.96 8.66 -3.38
N CYS A 42 5.76 8.52 -2.07
CA CYS A 42 6.02 9.60 -1.11
C CYS A 42 7.49 10.06 -1.15
N VAL A 43 8.44 9.13 -1.24
CA VAL A 43 9.87 9.45 -1.38
C VAL A 43 10.15 10.22 -2.67
N PHE A 44 9.59 9.80 -3.81
CA PHE A 44 9.75 10.52 -5.07
C PHE A 44 9.20 11.94 -5.00
N ILE A 45 8.01 12.13 -4.42
CA ILE A 45 7.41 13.45 -4.23
C ILE A 45 8.32 14.34 -3.38
N ALA A 46 8.82 13.81 -2.25
CA ALA A 46 9.73 14.55 -1.38
C ALA A 46 11.03 14.94 -2.11
N LEU A 47 11.60 14.03 -2.89
CA LEU A 47 12.81 14.30 -3.68
C LEU A 47 12.58 15.37 -4.75
N PHE A 48 11.45 15.33 -5.47
CA PHE A 48 11.14 16.35 -6.48
C PHE A 48 10.91 17.71 -5.85
N GLN A 49 10.19 17.77 -4.73
CA GLN A 49 9.89 19.01 -4.01
C GLN A 49 11.15 19.62 -3.38
N PHE A 50 12.09 18.79 -2.92
CA PHE A 50 13.33 19.26 -2.28
C PHE A 50 14.42 19.61 -3.30
N THR A 51 14.53 18.87 -4.40
CA THR A 51 15.66 18.98 -5.34
C THR A 51 15.36 19.92 -6.49
N LEU A 52 14.10 20.07 -6.90
CA LEU A 52 13.73 20.84 -8.09
C LEU A 52 12.99 22.13 -7.70
N PRO A 53 13.36 23.29 -8.28
CA PRO A 53 12.59 24.51 -8.12
C PRO A 53 11.25 24.41 -8.84
N ALA A 54 10.23 25.05 -8.26
CA ALA A 54 8.96 25.24 -8.93
C ALA A 54 9.16 26.02 -10.25
N PRO A 55 8.39 25.73 -11.32
CA PRO A 55 7.15 24.93 -11.34
C PRO A 55 7.33 23.45 -11.73
N ILE A 56 8.55 23.03 -12.08
CA ILE A 56 8.82 21.71 -12.66
C ILE A 56 8.54 20.59 -11.64
N SER A 57 8.89 20.83 -10.37
CA SER A 57 8.60 19.91 -9.26
C SER A 57 7.11 19.55 -9.14
N ASN A 58 6.21 20.52 -9.36
CA ASN A 58 4.77 20.31 -9.28
C ASN A 58 4.27 19.43 -10.43
N LEU A 59 4.74 19.68 -11.66
CA LEU A 59 4.37 18.88 -12.83
C LEU A 59 4.85 17.43 -12.68
N LEU A 60 6.08 17.22 -12.20
CA LEU A 60 6.62 15.88 -11.96
C LEU A 60 5.89 15.17 -10.81
N THR A 61 5.54 15.88 -9.74
CA THR A 61 4.77 15.33 -8.62
C THR A 61 3.39 14.86 -9.07
N ILE A 62 2.66 15.68 -9.82
CA ILE A 62 1.35 15.32 -10.37
C ILE A 62 1.50 14.12 -11.33
N GLY A 63 2.52 14.15 -12.20
CA GLY A 63 2.80 13.06 -13.14
C GLY A 63 3.05 11.73 -12.44
N VAL A 64 3.91 11.72 -11.42
CA VAL A 64 4.24 10.49 -10.67
C VAL A 64 3.05 9.98 -9.87
N VAL A 65 2.27 10.86 -9.25
CA VAL A 65 1.04 10.47 -8.56
C VAL A 65 0.07 9.81 -9.54
N LEU A 66 -0.14 10.38 -10.73
CA LEU A 66 -1.05 9.85 -11.74
C LEU A 66 -0.61 8.48 -12.24
N VAL A 67 0.68 8.30 -12.54
CA VAL A 67 1.24 7.01 -12.96
C VAL A 67 1.12 5.97 -11.84
N THR A 68 1.39 6.37 -10.59
CA THR A 68 1.29 5.49 -9.42
C THR A 68 -0.15 5.00 -9.23
N VAL A 69 -1.12 5.91 -9.21
CA VAL A 69 -2.53 5.57 -9.00
C VAL A 69 -3.05 4.68 -10.13
N THR A 70 -2.72 5.02 -11.38
CA THR A 70 -3.11 4.22 -12.54
C THR A 70 -2.53 2.81 -12.45
N SER A 71 -1.25 2.68 -12.11
CA SER A 71 -0.58 1.38 -11.94
C SER A 71 -1.17 0.57 -10.79
N ALA A 72 -1.51 1.21 -9.66
CA ALA A 72 -2.17 0.57 -8.53
C ALA A 72 -3.58 0.04 -8.89
N ILE A 73 -4.35 0.79 -9.69
CA ILE A 73 -5.64 0.34 -10.21
C ILE A 73 -5.44 -0.89 -11.10
N PHE A 74 -4.51 -0.86 -12.05
CA PHE A 74 -4.22 -2.01 -12.91
C PHE A 74 -3.76 -3.24 -12.11
N ALA A 75 -2.90 -3.06 -11.11
CA ALA A 75 -2.47 -4.14 -10.23
C ALA A 75 -3.64 -4.73 -9.44
N SER A 76 -4.54 -3.89 -8.93
CA SER A 76 -5.76 -4.35 -8.24
C SER A 76 -6.72 -5.10 -9.17
N LEU A 77 -6.86 -4.66 -10.42
CA LEU A 77 -7.65 -5.36 -11.43
C LEU A 77 -7.01 -6.72 -11.80
N LEU A 78 -5.70 -6.78 -11.99
CA LEU A 78 -4.98 -8.02 -12.30
C LEU A 78 -5.06 -9.05 -11.17
N ASP A 79 -5.01 -8.60 -9.92
CA ASP A 79 -5.22 -9.46 -8.74
C ASP A 79 -6.63 -10.02 -8.69
N THR A 80 -7.64 -9.17 -8.93
CA THR A 80 -9.05 -9.62 -8.98
C THR A 80 -9.29 -10.65 -10.09
N LEU A 81 -8.53 -10.58 -11.19
CA LEU A 81 -8.57 -11.54 -12.29
C LEU A 81 -7.77 -12.83 -12.02
N GLY A 82 -7.15 -12.96 -10.84
CA GLY A 82 -6.34 -14.12 -10.46
C GLY A 82 -5.06 -14.26 -11.28
N TYR A 83 -4.53 -13.17 -11.85
CA TYR A 83 -3.27 -13.19 -12.59
C TYR A 83 -2.09 -13.57 -11.69
N PHE A 84 -2.11 -13.14 -10.43
CA PHE A 84 -1.04 -13.39 -9.46
C PHE A 84 -1.14 -14.74 -8.74
N ASP A 85 -2.29 -15.42 -8.78
CA ASP A 85 -2.50 -16.75 -8.17
C ASP A 85 -1.99 -17.92 -9.03
N ARG A 86 -1.56 -17.69 -10.28
CA ARG A 86 -1.22 -18.76 -11.24
C ARG A 86 0.06 -19.55 -10.94
N ASN A 87 0.78 -19.23 -9.86
CA ASN A 87 2.14 -19.78 -9.63
C ASN A 87 2.29 -20.72 -8.41
N THR A 88 1.21 -21.15 -7.77
CA THR A 88 1.27 -22.13 -6.65
C THR A 88 0.91 -23.56 -7.04
N THR A 89 0.98 -23.92 -8.33
CA THR A 89 0.98 -25.33 -8.71
C THR A 89 2.31 -25.95 -8.31
N VAL A 90 2.37 -26.43 -7.07
CA VAL A 90 3.38 -27.38 -6.62
C VAL A 90 3.36 -28.52 -7.63
N ALA A 91 4.46 -28.71 -8.35
CA ALA A 91 4.60 -29.88 -9.21
C ALA A 91 4.29 -31.13 -8.36
N PRO A 92 3.51 -32.10 -8.85
CA PRO A 92 3.32 -33.34 -8.14
C PRO A 92 4.69 -34.01 -8.09
N THR A 93 5.41 -33.86 -6.98
CA THR A 93 6.50 -34.75 -6.64
C THR A 93 5.84 -36.10 -6.42
N GLY A 94 5.77 -36.90 -7.48
CA GLY A 94 5.72 -38.33 -7.36
C GLY A 94 6.86 -38.73 -6.43
N VAL A 95 6.49 -39.23 -5.27
CA VAL A 95 7.38 -40.03 -4.44
C VAL A 95 6.62 -41.33 -4.24
N ASP A 96 7.25 -42.35 -4.78
CA ASP A 96 6.90 -43.75 -4.83
C ASP A 96 6.51 -44.28 -3.44
N ASP A 97 5.32 -44.86 -3.33
CA ASP A 97 5.01 -45.83 -2.26
C ASP A 97 5.15 -47.23 -2.87
N GLN A 98 6.24 -47.87 -2.46
CA GLN A 98 6.56 -49.29 -2.64
C GLN A 98 5.81 -50.14 -1.61
#